data_AF-A0A355W5B0-F1
#
_entry.id   AF-A0A355W5B0-F1
#
_cell.length_a   1.000
_cell.length_b   1.000
_cell.length_c   1.000
_cell.angle_alpha   90.00
_cell.angle_beta   90.00
_cell.angle_gamma   90.00
#
_symmetry.space_group_name_H-M   'P 1'
#
loop_
_entity.id
_entity.type
_entity.pdbx_description
1 polymer ?
#
loop_
_entity_poly.entity_id
_entity_poly.type
_entity_poly.pdbx_seq_one_letter_code
_entity_poly.pdbx_strand_id
1 'polypeptide(L)'
;MAKISRPPFVNDLFAQYFSLWMGFICIFVCVLFPLTISTVQADTGRKKIAMVIMAGDSVVVARVFKEIEQLPGIAGKYSFSFYTDREIRSNRVKKGQIQESDIVLADFMNKGIVDFLASNLKKNSKVYSLRCAYLADKLKNKGINLNTQTEEYYRSATHENVKNLLFLVLSREGGKFSYGKPFLLPKSGIFHPDAPNIFSTFGEYIKWYKKSAKYNPQGFWVGIHTFSNSVLKERGKVEAYMINSLEKEGINTLSVFGRPPYHKFLEEFFLDKQGKPR
;
A
#
# COMPACT_ATOMS: atom_id res chain seq x y z
N MET A 1 91.77 -1.91 54.74
CA MET A 1 90.91 -2.39 53.63
C MET A 1 89.48 -1.92 53.87
N ALA A 2 88.94 -1.18 52.91
CA ALA A 2 87.74 -0.36 53.06
C ALA A 2 86.43 -1.15 52.86
N LYS A 3 85.42 -0.80 53.66
CA LYS A 3 84.00 -1.15 53.51
C LYS A 3 83.38 -0.34 52.37
N ILE A 4 82.53 -0.97 51.55
CA ILE A 4 81.51 -0.26 50.75
C ILE A 4 80.15 -0.89 51.05
N SER A 5 79.29 -0.08 51.67
CA SER A 5 77.89 -0.34 52.00
C SER A 5 76.99 -0.15 50.77
N ARG A 6 76.01 -1.05 50.58
CA ARG A 6 74.94 -0.88 49.59
C ARG A 6 73.93 0.18 50.07
N PRO A 7 73.40 1.06 49.19
CA PRO A 7 72.37 2.02 49.58
C PRO A 7 70.98 1.35 49.64
N PRO A 8 70.12 1.73 50.60
CA PRO A 8 68.76 1.24 50.73
C PRO A 8 67.79 2.21 50.03
N PHE A 9 67.62 2.15 48.72
CA PHE A 9 66.70 3.08 48.03
C PHE A 9 66.18 2.51 46.71
N VAL A 10 65.46 1.39 46.75
CA VAL A 10 64.70 0.92 45.55
C VAL A 10 63.32 0.36 45.89
N ASN A 11 63.05 -0.05 47.13
CA ASN A 11 61.81 -0.79 47.42
C ASN A 11 60.60 0.07 47.85
N ASP A 12 60.79 1.31 48.29
CA ASP A 12 59.66 2.13 48.78
C ASP A 12 58.98 2.98 47.69
N LEU A 13 59.63 3.19 46.55
CA LEU A 13 59.01 3.97 45.47
C LEU A 13 57.92 3.15 44.74
N PHE A 14 58.10 1.83 44.58
CA PHE A 14 57.13 1.01 43.85
C PHE A 14 55.81 0.79 44.61
N ALA A 15 55.83 0.80 45.94
CA ALA A 15 54.62 0.62 46.75
C ALA A 15 53.73 1.88 46.78
N GLN A 16 54.33 3.08 46.64
CA GLN A 16 53.61 4.35 46.76
C GLN A 16 52.89 4.78 45.47
N TYR A 17 53.27 4.24 44.30
CA TYR A 17 52.60 4.52 43.02
C TYR A 17 51.55 3.47 42.62
N PHE A 18 51.55 2.28 43.24
CA PHE A 18 50.59 1.21 42.89
C PHE A 18 49.17 1.49 43.41
N SER A 19 49.04 2.15 44.56
CA SER A 19 47.76 2.54 45.16
C SER A 19 47.10 3.75 44.48
N LEU A 20 47.89 4.63 43.88
CA LEU A 20 47.40 5.75 43.06
C LEU A 20 46.90 5.30 41.68
N TRP A 21 47.48 4.24 41.10
CA TRP A 21 47.03 3.70 39.80
C TRP A 21 45.74 2.86 39.90
N MET A 22 45.52 2.13 41.01
CA MET A 22 44.27 1.40 41.24
C MET A 22 43.06 2.33 41.45
N GLY A 23 43.25 3.50 42.06
CA GLY A 23 42.18 4.49 42.25
C GLY A 23 41.73 5.16 40.95
N PHE A 24 42.66 5.43 40.02
CA PHE A 24 42.33 6.01 38.72
C PHE A 24 41.64 5.02 37.77
N ILE A 25 41.95 3.72 37.86
CA ILE A 25 41.31 2.68 37.04
C ILE A 25 39.84 2.48 37.46
N CYS A 26 39.50 2.57 38.75
CA CYS A 26 38.10 2.47 39.19
C CYS A 26 37.25 3.70 38.79
N ILE A 27 37.82 4.91 38.76
CA ILE A 27 37.09 6.11 38.33
C ILE A 27 36.92 6.15 36.79
N PHE A 28 37.88 5.62 36.02
CA PHE A 28 37.73 5.52 34.57
C PHE A 28 36.74 4.43 34.12
N VAL A 29 36.58 3.35 34.89
CA VAL A 29 35.59 2.29 34.59
C VAL A 29 34.15 2.73 34.92
N CYS A 30 33.96 3.69 35.84
CA CYS A 30 32.63 4.25 36.14
C CYS A 30 32.20 5.40 35.22
N VAL A 31 33.12 6.05 34.51
CA VAL A 31 32.83 7.17 33.58
C VAL A 31 32.77 6.73 32.11
N LEU A 32 33.20 5.49 31.80
CA LEU A 32 33.10 4.87 30.48
C LEU A 32 32.10 3.71 30.42
N PHE A 33 31.17 3.62 31.36
CA PHE A 33 29.85 3.12 31.01
C PHE A 33 29.12 4.29 30.37
N PRO A 34 29.02 4.41 29.03
CA PRO A 34 27.83 5.06 28.53
C PRO A 34 26.70 4.27 29.18
N LEU A 35 25.92 4.96 30.01
CA LEU A 35 24.51 4.68 30.14
C LEU A 35 24.00 4.54 28.71
N THR A 36 24.12 3.33 28.15
CA THR A 36 23.16 2.82 27.20
C THR A 36 21.91 2.69 28.04
N ILE A 37 21.27 3.84 28.27
CA ILE A 37 19.84 3.93 28.17
C ILE A 37 19.60 3.34 26.78
N SER A 38 19.50 2.02 26.73
CA SER A 38 18.61 1.37 25.80
C SER A 38 17.35 2.16 26.01
N THR A 39 17.11 3.13 25.12
CA THR A 39 15.77 3.58 24.85
C THR A 39 15.09 2.30 24.41
N VAL A 40 14.62 1.53 25.39
CA VAL A 40 13.49 0.65 25.22
C VAL A 40 12.46 1.62 24.72
N GLN A 41 12.41 1.71 23.39
CA GLN A 41 11.43 2.46 22.67
C GLN A 41 10.16 1.76 23.08
N ALA A 42 9.53 2.31 24.13
CA ALA A 42 8.37 1.72 24.74
C ALA A 42 7.43 1.35 23.59
N ASP A 43 7.06 0.07 23.50
CA ASP A 43 6.09 -0.36 22.51
C ASP A 43 4.90 0.55 22.70
N THR A 44 4.68 1.44 21.73
CA THR A 44 3.94 2.69 21.95
C THR A 44 2.44 2.47 22.20
N GLY A 45 2.01 1.23 22.46
CA GLY A 45 0.62 0.81 22.58
C GLY A 45 -0.17 1.00 21.29
N ARG A 46 0.50 1.36 20.19
CA ARG A 46 -0.15 1.64 18.91
C ARG A 46 -0.63 0.35 18.29
N LYS A 47 -1.88 0.35 17.83
CA LYS A 47 -2.39 -0.74 17.02
C LYS A 47 -1.66 -0.77 15.67
N LYS A 48 -1.09 -1.91 15.33
CA LYS A 48 -0.35 -2.16 14.07
C LYS A 48 -1.32 -2.61 13.00
N ILE A 49 -1.42 -1.83 11.92
CA ILE A 49 -2.29 -2.10 10.78
C ILE A 49 -1.41 -2.38 9.56
N ALA A 50 -1.60 -3.55 8.94
CA ALA A 50 -0.90 -3.92 7.73
C ALA A 50 -1.87 -4.11 6.56
N MET A 51 -1.51 -3.58 5.39
CA MET A 51 -2.19 -3.88 4.13
C MET A 51 -1.33 -4.81 3.26
N VAL A 52 -1.89 -5.90 2.77
CA VAL A 52 -1.27 -6.78 1.78
C VAL A 52 -1.99 -6.59 0.45
N ILE A 53 -1.30 -5.96 -0.52
CA ILE A 53 -1.91 -5.39 -1.73
C ILE A 53 -1.20 -5.88 -3.00
N MET A 54 -1.81 -5.65 -4.16
CA MET A 54 -1.09 -5.80 -5.42
C MET A 54 -0.09 -4.65 -5.60
N ALA A 55 1.05 -4.92 -6.24
CA ALA A 55 2.07 -3.91 -6.51
C ALA A 55 1.52 -2.66 -7.24
N GLY A 56 0.52 -2.84 -8.10
CA GLY A 56 -0.15 -1.74 -8.82
C GLY A 56 -0.96 -0.78 -7.93
N ASP A 57 -1.23 -1.14 -6.67
CA ASP A 57 -1.98 -0.31 -5.72
C ASP A 57 -1.05 0.46 -4.75
N SER A 58 0.26 0.18 -4.78
CA SER A 58 1.24 0.73 -3.82
C SER A 58 1.23 2.25 -3.73
N VAL A 59 1.19 2.94 -4.87
CA VAL A 59 1.23 4.41 -4.93
C VAL A 59 0.02 5.05 -4.24
N VAL A 60 -1.18 4.51 -4.47
CA VAL A 60 -2.41 5.06 -3.86
C VAL A 60 -2.43 4.78 -2.36
N VAL A 61 -2.04 3.58 -1.93
CA VAL A 61 -1.99 3.22 -0.51
C VAL A 61 -0.94 4.05 0.23
N ALA A 62 0.27 4.19 -0.32
CA ALA A 62 1.32 5.00 0.28
C ALA A 62 0.90 6.47 0.45
N ARG A 63 0.20 7.04 -0.54
CA ARG A 63 -0.30 8.42 -0.45
C ARG A 63 -1.35 8.57 0.64
N VAL A 64 -2.30 7.64 0.71
CA VAL A 64 -3.34 7.65 1.76
C VAL A 64 -2.71 7.50 3.14
N PHE A 65 -1.76 6.58 3.33
CA PHE A 65 -1.06 6.42 4.61
C PHE A 65 -0.36 7.72 5.04
N LYS A 66 0.37 8.34 4.11
CA LYS A 66 1.03 9.63 4.38
C LYS A 66 0.03 10.72 4.80
N GLU A 67 -1.15 10.76 4.19
CA GLU A 67 -2.21 11.73 4.54
C GLU A 67 -2.81 11.43 5.91
N ILE A 68 -3.25 10.19 6.16
CA ILE A 68 -3.95 9.85 7.41
C ILE A 68 -3.04 9.93 8.64
N GLU A 69 -1.74 9.64 8.49
CA GLU A 69 -0.78 9.71 9.59
C GLU A 69 -0.60 11.14 10.11
N GLN A 70 -0.87 12.15 9.28
CA GLN A 70 -0.82 13.56 9.66
C GLN A 70 -2.07 14.01 10.43
N LEU A 71 -3.13 13.20 10.47
CA LEU A 71 -4.37 13.58 11.14
C LEU A 71 -4.26 13.48 12.67
N PRO A 72 -4.85 14.43 13.41
CA PRO A 72 -4.87 14.40 14.86
C PRO A 72 -5.44 13.08 15.41
N GLY A 73 -4.73 12.49 16.38
CA GLY A 73 -5.16 11.25 17.03
C GLY A 73 -4.88 9.96 16.26
N ILE A 74 -4.25 10.03 15.07
CA ILE A 74 -3.82 8.85 14.32
C ILE A 74 -2.43 8.38 14.74
N ALA A 75 -1.39 9.19 14.52
CA ALA A 75 0.00 8.76 14.68
C ALA A 75 0.37 8.25 16.09
N GLY A 76 -0.35 8.70 17.12
CA GLY A 76 -0.17 8.24 18.50
C GLY A 76 -0.92 6.95 18.85
N LYS A 77 -1.88 6.50 18.04
CA LYS A 77 -2.74 5.33 18.32
C LYS A 77 -2.58 4.19 17.33
N TYR A 78 -2.16 4.49 16.11
CA TYR A 78 -2.06 3.53 15.03
C TYR A 78 -0.71 3.65 14.34
N SER A 79 -0.25 2.54 13.77
CA SER A 79 0.89 2.51 12.86
C SER A 79 0.49 1.73 11.61
N PHE A 80 0.90 2.24 10.45
CA PHE A 80 0.51 1.67 9.16
C PHE A 80 1.72 1.09 8.43
N SER A 81 1.53 -0.06 7.83
CA SER A 81 2.49 -0.68 6.92
C SER A 81 1.76 -1.32 5.76
N PHE A 82 2.41 -1.42 4.61
CA PHE A 82 1.87 -2.21 3.51
C PHE A 82 2.96 -3.04 2.86
N TYR A 83 2.53 -4.15 2.27
CA TYR A 83 3.38 -5.09 1.57
C TYR A 83 2.71 -5.47 0.26
N THR A 84 3.49 -5.55 -0.80
CA THR A 84 3.01 -5.92 -2.11
C THR A 84 3.11 -7.43 -2.33
N ASP A 85 2.24 -7.96 -3.19
CA ASP A 85 2.32 -9.33 -3.68
C ASP A 85 3.71 -9.66 -4.26
N ARG A 86 4.35 -8.68 -4.91
CA ARG A 86 5.70 -8.83 -5.48
C ARG A 86 6.76 -9.00 -4.39
N GLU A 87 6.69 -8.23 -3.31
CA GLU A 87 7.63 -8.35 -2.18
C GLU A 87 7.45 -9.68 -1.45
N ILE A 88 6.20 -10.13 -1.27
CA ILE A 88 5.91 -11.43 -0.66
C ILE A 88 6.47 -12.56 -1.53
N ARG A 89 6.19 -12.55 -2.85
CA ARG A 89 6.71 -13.57 -3.77
C ARG A 89 8.23 -13.60 -3.88
N SER A 90 8.89 -12.46 -3.66
CA SER A 90 10.35 -12.36 -3.67
C SER A 90 10.97 -12.54 -2.28
N ASN A 91 10.22 -13.03 -1.29
CA ASN A 91 10.67 -13.25 0.09
C ASN A 91 11.29 -12.02 0.76
N ARG A 92 10.88 -10.81 0.34
CA ARG A 92 11.34 -9.54 0.93
C ARG A 92 10.58 -9.17 2.20
N VAL A 93 9.44 -9.81 2.44
CA VAL A 93 8.64 -9.62 3.66
C VAL A 93 8.97 -10.71 4.66
N LYS A 94 9.55 -10.34 5.80
CA LYS A 94 9.88 -11.26 6.88
C LYS A 94 8.65 -11.55 7.73
N LYS A 95 8.58 -12.77 8.27
CA LYS A 95 7.48 -13.25 9.14
C LYS A 95 7.12 -12.28 10.28
N GLY A 96 8.12 -11.77 11.00
CA GLY A 96 7.89 -10.89 12.16
C GLY A 96 7.12 -9.61 11.81
N GLN A 97 7.31 -9.09 10.59
CA GLN A 97 6.69 -7.84 10.16
C GLN A 97 5.16 -7.91 10.09
N ILE A 98 4.61 -9.05 9.67
CA ILE A 98 3.15 -9.25 9.58
C ILE A 98 2.57 -9.88 10.85
N GLN A 99 3.35 -10.74 11.54
CA GLN A 99 2.89 -11.45 12.73
C GLN A 99 2.59 -10.50 13.90
N GLU A 100 3.23 -9.33 13.93
CA GLU A 100 2.98 -8.27 14.91
C GLU A 100 1.77 -7.40 14.60
N SER A 101 1.13 -7.56 13.42
CA SER A 101 -0.03 -6.76 13.06
C SER A 101 -1.28 -7.19 13.82
N ASP A 102 -1.95 -6.22 14.45
CA ASP A 102 -3.24 -6.42 15.11
C ASP A 102 -4.36 -6.59 14.09
N ILE A 103 -4.25 -5.85 12.98
CA ILE A 103 -5.23 -5.80 11.90
C ILE A 103 -4.50 -5.96 10.57
N VAL A 104 -4.99 -6.89 9.76
CA VAL A 104 -4.48 -7.11 8.41
C VAL A 104 -5.60 -6.93 7.41
N LEU A 105 -5.38 -6.11 6.39
CA LEU A 105 -6.27 -5.98 5.25
C LEU A 105 -5.58 -6.62 4.06
N ALA A 106 -6.17 -7.64 3.45
CA ALA A 106 -5.46 -8.46 2.47
C ALA A 106 -6.24 -8.65 1.18
N ASP A 107 -5.52 -8.54 0.08
CA ASP A 107 -5.99 -8.91 -1.24
C ASP A 107 -5.69 -10.37 -1.57
N PHE A 108 -6.72 -11.17 -1.78
CA PHE A 108 -6.61 -12.60 -2.01
C PHE A 108 -6.65 -13.01 -3.49
N MET A 109 -6.49 -12.08 -4.43
CA MET A 109 -6.37 -12.43 -5.86
C MET A 109 -5.17 -13.35 -6.15
N ASN A 110 -4.14 -13.32 -5.30
CA ASN A 110 -2.97 -14.18 -5.44
C ASN A 110 -2.95 -15.27 -4.36
N LYS A 111 -2.95 -16.55 -4.77
CA LYS A 111 -2.89 -17.70 -3.85
C LYS A 111 -1.67 -17.67 -2.92
N GLY A 112 -0.55 -17.12 -3.37
CA GLY A 112 0.65 -16.95 -2.54
C GLY A 112 0.42 -16.05 -1.32
N ILE A 113 -0.51 -15.08 -1.39
CA ILE A 113 -0.88 -14.24 -0.25
C ILE A 113 -1.63 -15.07 0.80
N VAL A 114 -2.56 -15.93 0.36
CA VAL A 114 -3.31 -16.82 1.27
C VAL A 114 -2.34 -17.72 2.04
N ASP A 115 -1.37 -18.32 1.34
CA ASP A 115 -0.37 -19.21 1.94
C ASP A 115 0.57 -18.47 2.90
N PHE A 116 1.01 -17.28 2.50
CA PHE A 116 1.85 -16.42 3.31
C PHE A 116 1.13 -16.02 4.61
N LEU A 117 -0.10 -15.51 4.52
CA LEU A 117 -0.84 -15.08 5.70
C LEU A 117 -1.21 -16.25 6.60
N ALA A 118 -1.64 -17.38 6.02
CA ALA A 118 -1.93 -18.58 6.81
C ALA A 118 -0.71 -19.03 7.63
N SER A 119 0.50 -18.91 7.08
CA SER A 119 1.73 -19.32 7.77
C SER A 119 2.23 -18.35 8.84
N ASN A 120 1.85 -17.07 8.76
CA ASN A 120 2.48 -16.02 9.55
C ASN A 120 1.54 -15.30 10.54
N LEU A 121 0.21 -15.38 10.35
CA LEU A 121 -0.74 -14.72 11.25
C LEU A 121 -1.01 -15.52 12.52
N LYS A 122 -1.34 -14.78 13.60
CA LYS A 122 -1.81 -15.35 14.87
C LYS A 122 -3.29 -15.69 14.74
N LYS A 123 -3.76 -16.66 15.54
CA LYS A 123 -5.17 -17.12 15.51
C LYS A 123 -6.19 -16.00 15.74
N ASN A 124 -5.83 -14.99 16.54
CA ASN A 124 -6.72 -13.88 16.90
C ASN A 124 -6.53 -12.62 16.04
N SER A 125 -5.74 -12.67 14.97
CA SER A 125 -5.56 -11.53 14.07
C SER A 125 -6.89 -11.18 13.41
N LYS A 126 -7.26 -9.88 13.44
CA LYS A 126 -8.43 -9.39 12.71
C LYS A 126 -8.05 -9.24 11.24
N VAL A 127 -8.76 -9.93 10.35
CA VAL A 127 -8.45 -9.89 8.92
C VAL A 127 -9.64 -9.35 8.12
N TYR A 128 -9.36 -8.30 7.34
CA TYR A 128 -10.31 -7.68 6.42
C TYR A 128 -9.90 -8.05 4.99
N SER A 129 -10.88 -8.42 4.16
CA SER A 129 -10.63 -8.71 2.76
C SER A 129 -10.69 -7.44 1.93
N LEU A 130 -9.68 -7.23 1.10
CA LEU A 130 -9.67 -6.20 0.08
C LEU A 130 -10.30 -6.70 -1.22
N ARG A 131 -10.03 -7.96 -1.60
CA ARG A 131 -10.63 -8.64 -2.75
C ARG A 131 -10.60 -10.15 -2.55
N CYS A 132 -11.58 -10.84 -3.16
CA CYS A 132 -11.58 -12.29 -3.35
C CYS A 132 -11.50 -13.11 -2.04
N ALA A 133 -12.20 -12.71 -0.97
CA ALA A 133 -12.25 -13.47 0.29
C ALA A 133 -12.63 -14.96 0.12
N TYR A 134 -13.39 -15.27 -0.93
CA TYR A 134 -13.78 -16.64 -1.27
C TYR A 134 -12.58 -17.54 -1.60
N LEU A 135 -11.41 -16.99 -1.98
CA LEU A 135 -10.18 -17.74 -2.26
C LEU A 135 -9.33 -18.03 -1.00
N ALA A 136 -9.69 -17.47 0.15
CA ALA A 136 -8.88 -17.49 1.37
C ALA A 136 -9.23 -18.64 2.33
N ASP A 137 -9.58 -19.81 1.80
CA ASP A 137 -10.08 -20.94 2.59
C ASP A 137 -9.08 -21.46 3.64
N LYS A 138 -7.77 -21.39 3.35
CA LYS A 138 -6.75 -21.78 4.34
C LYS A 138 -6.77 -20.91 5.61
N LEU A 139 -7.15 -19.64 5.50
CA LEU A 139 -7.30 -18.76 6.67
C LEU A 139 -8.55 -19.16 7.46
N LYS A 140 -9.66 -19.43 6.78
CA LYS A 140 -10.90 -19.92 7.42
C LYS A 140 -10.66 -21.24 8.16
N ASN A 141 -9.93 -22.17 7.55
CA ASN A 141 -9.56 -23.47 8.15
C ASN A 141 -8.66 -23.32 9.40
N LYS A 142 -7.98 -22.18 9.56
CA LYS A 142 -7.23 -21.83 10.78
C LYS A 142 -8.07 -21.11 11.83
N GLY A 143 -9.37 -20.95 11.60
CA GLY A 143 -10.28 -20.22 12.48
C GLY A 143 -10.17 -18.70 12.35
N ILE A 144 -9.57 -18.18 11.28
CA ILE A 144 -9.50 -16.74 11.03
C ILE A 144 -10.74 -16.32 10.23
N ASN A 145 -11.60 -15.54 10.89
CA ASN A 145 -12.80 -14.98 10.27
C ASN A 145 -12.46 -13.74 9.44
N LEU A 146 -12.85 -13.73 8.17
CA LEU A 146 -12.59 -12.63 7.25
C LEU A 146 -13.78 -11.66 7.23
N ASN A 147 -13.51 -10.38 7.39
CA ASN A 147 -14.50 -9.33 7.17
C ASN A 147 -14.48 -8.87 5.71
N THR A 148 -15.60 -8.98 4.99
CA THR A 148 -15.65 -8.70 3.55
C THR A 148 -16.17 -7.31 3.19
N GLN A 149 -16.62 -6.51 4.17
CA GLN A 149 -17.24 -5.22 3.86
C GLN A 149 -16.27 -4.20 3.26
N THR A 150 -14.97 -4.37 3.49
CA THR A 150 -13.91 -3.56 2.91
C THR A 150 -13.71 -3.82 1.40
N GLU A 151 -14.22 -4.93 0.87
CA GLU A 151 -14.07 -5.25 -0.56
C GLU A 151 -14.83 -4.26 -1.46
N GLU A 152 -15.96 -3.71 -1.01
CA GLU A 152 -16.74 -2.78 -1.81
C GLU A 152 -15.99 -1.46 -2.06
N TYR A 153 -15.29 -0.97 -1.03
CA TYR A 153 -14.42 0.19 -1.14
C TYR A 153 -13.20 -0.11 -2.01
N TYR A 154 -12.55 -1.26 -1.78
CA TYR A 154 -11.29 -1.56 -2.47
C TYR A 154 -11.48 -2.03 -3.91
N ARG A 155 -12.71 -2.43 -4.30
CA ARG A 155 -13.07 -2.79 -5.69
C ARG A 155 -12.67 -1.71 -6.69
N SER A 156 -12.83 -0.45 -6.32
CA SER A 156 -12.28 0.70 -7.06
C SER A 156 -11.29 1.39 -6.13
N ALA A 157 -10.03 0.94 -6.09
CA ALA A 157 -9.00 1.45 -5.20
C ALA A 157 -8.51 2.86 -5.62
N THR A 158 -9.44 3.82 -5.65
CA THR A 158 -9.18 5.26 -5.73
C THR A 158 -8.64 5.75 -4.40
N HIS A 159 -7.99 6.91 -4.41
CA HIS A 159 -7.48 7.54 -3.20
C HIS A 159 -8.58 7.68 -2.13
N GLU A 160 -9.73 8.23 -2.51
CA GLU A 160 -10.84 8.49 -1.59
C GLU A 160 -11.47 7.20 -1.06
N ASN A 161 -11.59 6.16 -1.88
CA ASN A 161 -12.12 4.88 -1.42
C ASN A 161 -11.19 4.18 -0.43
N VAL A 162 -9.87 4.20 -0.68
CA VAL A 162 -8.88 3.61 0.25
C VAL A 162 -8.86 4.39 1.56
N LYS A 163 -8.98 5.72 1.53
CA LYS A 163 -9.10 6.56 2.72
C LYS A 163 -10.36 6.22 3.54
N ASN A 164 -11.53 6.19 2.90
CA ASN A 164 -12.79 5.86 3.57
C ASN A 164 -12.80 4.42 4.10
N LEU A 165 -12.15 3.48 3.40
CA LEU A 165 -11.95 2.12 3.88
C LEU A 165 -11.14 2.08 5.18
N LEU A 166 -10.05 2.84 5.27
CA LEU A 166 -9.25 2.88 6.50
C LEU A 166 -10.03 3.55 7.62
N PHE A 167 -10.77 4.63 7.36
CA PHE A 167 -11.64 5.24 8.36
C PHE A 167 -12.75 4.29 8.84
N LEU A 168 -13.36 3.50 7.96
CA LEU A 168 -14.28 2.42 8.34
C LEU A 168 -13.62 1.44 9.33
N VAL A 169 -12.41 0.98 9.02
CA VAL A 169 -11.68 0.04 9.88
C VAL A 169 -11.30 0.68 11.22
N LEU A 170 -10.78 1.91 11.21
CA LEU A 170 -10.39 2.63 12.41
C LEU A 170 -11.59 2.95 13.32
N SER A 171 -12.74 3.29 12.74
CA SER A 171 -13.97 3.52 13.51
C SER A 171 -14.48 2.26 14.21
N ARG A 172 -14.28 1.08 13.61
CA ARG A 172 -14.56 -0.21 14.28
C ARG A 172 -13.65 -0.51 15.45
N GLU A 173 -12.48 0.10 15.45
CA GLU A 173 -11.50 -0.05 16.52
C GLU A 173 -11.64 1.01 17.61
N GLY A 174 -12.77 1.73 17.65
CA GLY A 174 -13.09 2.76 18.63
C GLY A 174 -12.66 4.18 18.21
N GLY A 175 -12.16 4.34 16.98
CA GLY A 175 -11.93 5.65 16.39
C GLY A 175 -13.23 6.41 16.12
N LYS A 176 -13.16 7.75 16.06
CA LYS A 176 -14.28 8.61 15.67
C LYS A 176 -14.01 9.23 14.31
N PHE A 177 -14.03 8.41 13.26
CA PHE A 177 -13.78 8.85 11.88
C PHE A 177 -15.07 8.77 11.06
N SER A 178 -15.39 9.85 10.37
CA SER A 178 -16.44 9.87 9.36
C SER A 178 -15.91 9.29 8.06
N TYR A 179 -16.71 8.45 7.39
CA TYR A 179 -16.37 7.87 6.10
C TYR A 179 -17.58 7.88 5.18
N GLY A 180 -17.35 8.22 3.90
CA GLY A 180 -18.38 8.24 2.87
C GLY A 180 -18.69 6.86 2.30
N LYS A 181 -19.73 6.78 1.47
CA LYS A 181 -20.01 5.58 0.66
C LYS A 181 -18.91 5.39 -0.39
N PRO A 182 -18.58 4.13 -0.78
CA PRO A 182 -17.56 3.89 -1.78
C PRO A 182 -18.02 4.38 -3.16
N PHE A 183 -17.11 5.01 -3.89
CA PHE A 183 -17.27 5.20 -5.33
C PHE A 183 -17.21 3.86 -6.05
N LEU A 184 -18.26 3.53 -6.80
CA LEU A 184 -18.33 2.32 -7.59
C LEU A 184 -18.16 2.67 -9.07
N LEU A 185 -17.07 2.17 -9.64
CA LEU A 185 -16.89 2.23 -11.09
C LEU A 185 -17.99 1.41 -11.77
N PRO A 186 -18.63 1.92 -12.85
CA PRO A 186 -19.55 1.15 -13.67
C PRO A 186 -18.98 -0.20 -14.13
N LYS A 187 -19.83 -1.14 -14.52
CA LYS A 187 -19.38 -2.45 -15.04
C LYS A 187 -18.64 -2.32 -16.37
N SER A 188 -19.04 -1.35 -17.16
CA SER A 188 -18.49 -1.01 -18.47
C SER A 188 -18.78 0.46 -18.78
N GLY A 189 -18.15 0.98 -19.81
CA GLY A 189 -18.44 2.30 -20.34
C GLY A 189 -17.37 2.78 -21.30
N ILE A 190 -17.64 3.93 -21.90
CA ILE A 190 -16.69 4.68 -22.73
C ILE A 190 -16.02 5.72 -21.85
N PHE A 191 -14.69 5.82 -21.93
CA PHE A 191 -13.94 6.81 -21.18
C PHE A 191 -13.02 7.59 -22.11
N HIS A 192 -12.63 8.78 -21.66
CA HIS A 192 -11.57 9.56 -22.28
C HIS A 192 -10.83 10.31 -21.15
N PRO A 193 -9.49 10.45 -21.18
CA PRO A 193 -8.73 11.07 -20.10
C PRO A 193 -9.18 12.51 -19.77
N ASP A 194 -9.55 13.26 -20.80
CA ASP A 194 -10.02 14.65 -20.67
C ASP A 194 -11.54 14.79 -20.44
N ALA A 195 -12.29 13.68 -20.45
CA ALA A 195 -13.72 13.73 -20.16
C ALA A 195 -13.98 13.85 -18.65
N PRO A 196 -15.01 14.61 -18.24
CA PRO A 196 -15.34 14.73 -16.82
C PRO A 196 -15.97 13.44 -16.26
N ASN A 197 -16.60 12.63 -17.12
CA ASN A 197 -17.39 11.48 -16.72
C ASN A 197 -17.14 10.29 -17.66
N ILE A 198 -17.53 9.10 -17.20
CA ILE A 198 -17.67 7.90 -18.02
C ILE A 198 -19.02 7.98 -18.74
N PHE A 199 -19.03 7.65 -20.03
CA PHE A 199 -20.24 7.63 -20.83
C PHE A 199 -20.82 6.22 -20.91
N SER A 200 -22.14 6.14 -20.83
CA SER A 200 -22.87 4.87 -20.89
C SER A 200 -23.20 4.46 -22.32
N THR A 201 -23.21 5.43 -23.25
CA THR A 201 -23.55 5.19 -24.65
C THR A 201 -22.62 5.93 -25.61
N PHE A 202 -22.46 5.38 -26.82
CA PHE A 202 -21.72 6.05 -27.90
C PHE A 202 -22.31 7.42 -28.25
N GLY A 203 -23.65 7.57 -28.18
CA GLY A 203 -24.34 8.83 -28.47
C GLY A 203 -23.99 9.96 -27.49
N GLU A 204 -23.83 9.66 -26.21
CA GLU A 204 -23.35 10.62 -25.20
C GLU A 204 -21.89 10.99 -25.46
N TYR A 205 -21.07 9.97 -25.72
CA TYR A 205 -19.65 10.14 -25.99
C TYR A 205 -19.39 11.02 -27.21
N ILE A 206 -19.99 10.71 -28.36
CA ILE A 206 -19.74 11.46 -29.60
C ILE A 206 -20.22 12.93 -29.51
N LYS A 207 -21.29 13.19 -28.75
CA LYS A 207 -21.76 14.56 -28.49
C LYS A 207 -20.72 15.35 -27.70
N TRP A 208 -20.12 14.75 -26.69
CA TRP A 208 -19.03 15.37 -25.94
C TRP A 208 -17.76 15.50 -26.81
N TYR A 209 -17.40 14.47 -27.56
CA TYR A 209 -16.18 14.40 -28.38
C TYR A 209 -16.14 15.45 -29.50
N LYS A 210 -17.29 15.72 -30.11
CA LYS A 210 -17.43 16.81 -31.10
C LYS A 210 -17.28 18.20 -30.46
N LYS A 211 -17.71 18.37 -29.22
CA LYS A 211 -17.61 19.63 -28.47
C LYS A 211 -16.22 19.87 -27.88
N SER A 212 -15.42 18.83 -27.69
CA SER A 212 -14.08 18.92 -27.10
C SER A 212 -12.99 19.36 -28.08
N ALA A 213 -13.35 19.66 -29.35
CA ALA A 213 -12.43 20.00 -30.45
C ALA A 213 -11.41 18.90 -30.80
N LYS A 214 -11.61 17.66 -30.32
CA LYS A 214 -10.77 16.50 -30.61
C LYS A 214 -11.24 15.69 -31.82
N TYR A 215 -12.52 15.79 -32.15
CA TYR A 215 -13.11 15.07 -33.26
C TYR A 215 -12.58 15.57 -34.60
N ASN A 216 -12.00 14.66 -35.39
CA ASN A 216 -11.61 14.91 -36.76
C ASN A 216 -12.64 14.29 -37.73
N PRO A 217 -13.40 15.07 -38.51
CA PRO A 217 -14.38 14.54 -39.45
C PRO A 217 -13.77 13.71 -40.59
N GLN A 218 -12.47 13.90 -40.88
CA GLN A 218 -11.73 13.12 -41.89
C GLN A 218 -10.88 12.00 -41.28
N GLY A 219 -10.85 11.90 -39.94
CA GLY A 219 -10.07 10.89 -39.22
C GLY A 219 -10.77 9.53 -39.19
N PHE A 220 -10.02 8.46 -39.37
CA PHE A 220 -10.54 7.12 -39.08
C PHE A 220 -10.63 6.86 -37.58
N TRP A 221 -11.40 5.83 -37.20
CA TRP A 221 -11.63 5.47 -35.80
C TRP A 221 -10.76 4.30 -35.35
N VAL A 222 -10.23 4.40 -34.13
CA VAL A 222 -9.56 3.30 -33.43
C VAL A 222 -10.32 2.99 -32.15
N GLY A 223 -10.83 1.77 -32.05
CA GLY A 223 -11.39 1.23 -30.81
C GLY A 223 -10.26 0.75 -29.87
N ILE A 224 -10.26 1.20 -28.62
CA ILE A 224 -9.29 0.80 -27.61
C ILE A 224 -10.03 0.14 -26.45
N HIS A 225 -9.82 -1.15 -26.23
CA HIS A 225 -10.34 -1.82 -25.04
C HIS A 225 -9.28 -1.85 -23.94
N THR A 226 -9.62 -1.39 -22.73
CA THR A 226 -8.71 -1.39 -21.57
C THR A 226 -9.36 -2.02 -20.33
N PHE A 227 -8.53 -2.25 -19.30
CA PHE A 227 -8.97 -2.68 -18.00
C PHE A 227 -9.71 -1.55 -17.27
N SER A 228 -10.74 -1.90 -16.50
CA SER A 228 -11.54 -0.91 -15.76
C SER A 228 -10.70 -0.04 -14.82
N ASN A 229 -9.60 -0.56 -14.25
CA ASN A 229 -8.73 0.22 -13.37
C ASN A 229 -7.94 1.31 -14.11
N SER A 230 -7.73 1.17 -15.41
CA SER A 230 -7.05 2.16 -16.23
C SER A 230 -7.87 3.40 -16.48
N VAL A 231 -9.19 3.38 -16.25
CA VAL A 231 -10.01 4.58 -16.43
C VAL A 231 -9.94 5.53 -15.23
N LEU A 232 -9.33 5.07 -14.14
CA LEU A 232 -9.06 5.89 -12.96
C LEU A 232 -7.87 6.80 -13.24
N LYS A 233 -8.01 8.11 -12.92
CA LYS A 233 -7.01 9.14 -13.21
C LYS A 233 -5.62 8.81 -12.67
N GLU A 234 -5.55 8.11 -11.55
CA GLU A 234 -4.29 7.74 -10.90
C GLU A 234 -3.52 6.64 -11.65
N ARG A 235 -4.17 5.90 -12.56
CA ARG A 235 -3.62 4.70 -13.22
C ARG A 235 -3.59 4.77 -14.73
N GLY A 236 -4.54 5.47 -15.35
CA GLY A 236 -4.73 5.55 -16.80
C GLY A 236 -3.71 6.34 -17.60
N LYS A 237 -2.47 6.49 -17.12
CA LYS A 237 -1.47 7.34 -17.77
C LYS A 237 -1.07 6.81 -19.15
N VAL A 238 -0.98 5.49 -19.29
CA VAL A 238 -0.62 4.84 -20.56
C VAL A 238 -1.75 5.00 -21.57
N GLU A 239 -2.99 4.72 -21.18
CA GLU A 239 -4.17 4.91 -22.00
C GLU A 239 -4.35 6.37 -22.39
N ALA A 240 -4.18 7.30 -21.44
CA ALA A 240 -4.24 8.73 -21.70
C ALA A 240 -3.20 9.16 -22.74
N TYR A 241 -1.96 8.68 -22.61
CA TYR A 241 -0.89 8.99 -23.56
C TYR A 241 -1.20 8.43 -24.96
N MET A 242 -1.66 7.18 -25.03
CA MET A 242 -2.03 6.53 -26.29
C MET A 242 -3.16 7.27 -26.99
N ILE A 243 -4.25 7.58 -26.27
CA ILE A 243 -5.40 8.33 -26.78
C ILE A 243 -4.96 9.69 -27.32
N ASN A 244 -4.25 10.47 -26.50
CA ASN A 244 -3.81 11.80 -26.89
C ASN A 244 -2.80 11.78 -28.06
N SER A 245 -2.02 10.72 -28.21
CA SER A 245 -1.08 10.58 -29.34
C SER A 245 -1.81 10.30 -30.65
N LEU A 246 -2.82 9.42 -30.63
CA LEU A 246 -3.65 9.15 -31.81
C LEU A 246 -4.41 10.41 -32.26
N GLU A 247 -4.98 11.16 -31.32
CA GLU A 247 -5.71 12.39 -31.62
C GLU A 247 -4.84 13.47 -32.24
N LYS A 248 -3.57 13.58 -31.82
CA LYS A 248 -2.61 14.52 -32.41
C LYS A 248 -2.32 14.21 -33.88
N GLU A 249 -2.38 12.95 -34.27
CA GLU A 249 -2.25 12.48 -35.66
C GLU A 249 -3.59 12.55 -36.43
N GLY A 250 -4.61 13.17 -35.84
CA GLY A 250 -5.94 13.31 -36.47
C GLY A 250 -6.76 12.02 -36.46
N ILE A 251 -6.43 11.03 -35.64
CA ILE A 251 -7.15 9.75 -35.52
C ILE A 251 -8.19 9.87 -34.40
N ASN A 252 -9.44 9.51 -34.68
CA ASN A 252 -10.49 9.47 -33.67
C ASN A 252 -10.34 8.22 -32.79
N THR A 253 -10.59 8.34 -31.49
CA THR A 253 -10.47 7.21 -30.57
C THR A 253 -11.82 6.85 -29.95
N LEU A 254 -12.08 5.56 -29.72
CA LEU A 254 -13.21 5.08 -28.94
C LEU A 254 -12.70 4.14 -27.86
N SER A 255 -12.45 4.70 -26.67
CA SER A 255 -11.84 3.94 -25.57
C SER A 255 -12.90 3.39 -24.62
N VAL A 256 -12.90 2.08 -24.45
CA VAL A 256 -13.92 1.31 -23.74
C VAL A 256 -13.27 0.46 -22.67
N PHE A 257 -13.98 0.29 -21.55
CA PHE A 257 -13.65 -0.73 -20.57
C PHE A 257 -14.87 -1.59 -20.29
N GLY A 258 -14.62 -2.83 -19.87
CA GLY A 258 -15.65 -3.76 -19.45
C GLY A 258 -15.07 -4.82 -18.53
N ARG A 259 -15.93 -5.45 -17.73
CA ARG A 259 -15.57 -6.65 -16.96
C ARG A 259 -15.83 -7.91 -17.80
N PRO A 260 -15.36 -9.10 -17.39
CA PRO A 260 -15.80 -10.33 -18.05
C PRO A 260 -17.34 -10.46 -18.02
N PRO A 261 -17.96 -10.98 -19.10
CA PRO A 261 -17.33 -11.38 -20.36
C PRO A 261 -17.05 -10.19 -21.30
N TYR A 262 -15.79 -10.01 -21.71
CA TYR A 262 -15.34 -8.82 -22.44
C TYR A 262 -15.98 -8.63 -23.83
N HIS A 263 -16.25 -9.73 -24.56
CA HIS A 263 -16.80 -9.68 -25.92
C HIS A 263 -18.13 -8.92 -26.00
N LYS A 264 -18.97 -9.02 -24.96
CA LYS A 264 -20.27 -8.32 -24.92
C LYS A 264 -20.13 -6.81 -25.00
N PHE A 265 -19.11 -6.26 -24.33
CA PHE A 265 -18.85 -4.83 -24.31
C PHE A 265 -18.19 -4.37 -25.62
N LEU A 266 -17.38 -5.22 -26.25
CA LEU A 266 -16.85 -4.93 -27.59
C LEU A 266 -18.00 -4.84 -28.60
N GLU A 267 -18.93 -5.79 -28.59
CA GLU A 267 -20.11 -5.78 -29.46
C GLU A 267 -20.99 -4.55 -29.19
N GLU A 268 -21.28 -4.26 -27.92
CA GLU A 268 -22.13 -3.12 -27.52
C GLU A 268 -21.57 -1.78 -27.99
N PHE A 269 -20.27 -1.56 -27.79
CA PHE A 269 -19.66 -0.24 -28.02
C PHE A 269 -19.03 -0.09 -29.39
N PHE A 270 -18.42 -1.12 -29.97
CA PHE A 270 -17.68 -1.02 -31.24
C PHE A 270 -18.51 -1.38 -32.47
N LEU A 271 -19.67 -2.05 -32.30
CA LEU A 271 -20.55 -2.38 -33.42
C LEU A 271 -21.83 -1.54 -33.41
N ASP A 272 -22.31 -1.19 -34.60
CA ASP A 272 -23.62 -0.58 -34.81
C ASP A 272 -24.76 -1.59 -34.70
N LYS A 273 -26.01 -1.14 -34.92
CA LYS A 273 -27.20 -2.01 -34.82
C LYS A 273 -27.24 -3.09 -35.90
N GLN A 274 -26.44 -2.94 -36.95
CA GLN A 274 -26.32 -3.85 -38.08
C GLN A 274 -25.11 -4.79 -37.93
N GLY A 275 -24.37 -4.69 -36.83
CA GLY A 275 -23.18 -5.50 -36.57
C GLY A 275 -21.94 -5.03 -37.34
N LYS A 276 -21.97 -3.84 -37.94
CA LYS A 276 -20.80 -3.25 -38.61
C LYS A 276 -19.95 -2.47 -37.61
N PRO A 277 -18.63 -2.38 -37.80
CA PRO A 277 -17.80 -1.46 -37.02
C PRO A 277 -18.36 -0.04 -37.08
N ARG A 278 -18.44 0.62 -35.92
CA ARG A 278 -18.82 2.02 -35.81
C ARG A 278 -17.77 2.97 -36.37
#